data_AF-A0A962J1U9-F1
#
_entry.id   AF-A0A962J1U9-F1
#
_cell.length_a   1.000
_cell.length_b   1.000
_cell.length_c   1.000
_cell.angle_alpha   90.00
_cell.angle_beta   90.00
_cell.angle_gamma   90.00
#
_symmetry.space_group_name_H-M   'P 1'
#
loop_
_entity.id
_entity.type
_entity.pdbx_description
1 polymer ?
#
loop_
_entity_poly.entity_id
_entity_poly.type
_entity_poly.pdbx_seq_one_letter_code
_entity_poly.pdbx_strand_id
1 'polypeptide(L)'
;MNIDQAYQAIPHNQTPYSLKQSRLPDADAKYLDHYFFVSDIALRARVMALNRFLGKTPAIDIQTYNQEVENAIASFALIQTPRHLQQIENTLISALRDQQSFFNEWNDMAGTHGYSRLQKTYTRHPKVMSSHQKLIKAYQMLKQTYPSETPYNQNAFFDHLCALDFI
;
A
#
# COMPACT_ATOMS: atom_id res chain seq x y z
N MET A 1 7.37 -8.31 12.35
CA MET A 1 8.05 -7.89 11.10
C MET A 1 8.07 -6.38 11.09
N ASN A 2 9.22 -5.74 10.83
CA ASN A 2 9.28 -4.29 10.60
C ASN A 2 9.12 -3.96 9.11
N ILE A 3 9.16 -2.67 8.73
CA ILE A 3 8.97 -2.22 7.34
C ILE A 3 10.09 -2.77 6.44
N ASP A 4 11.35 -2.65 6.84
CA ASP A 4 12.49 -3.13 6.04
C ASP A 4 12.40 -4.63 5.76
N GLN A 5 12.01 -5.43 6.75
CA GLN A 5 11.77 -6.86 6.59
C GLN A 5 10.61 -7.15 5.64
N ALA A 6 9.58 -6.29 5.58
CA ALA A 6 8.49 -6.44 4.64
C ALA A 6 8.94 -6.17 3.20
N TYR A 7 9.75 -5.14 2.97
CA TYR A 7 10.37 -4.88 1.66
C TYR A 7 11.28 -6.03 1.22
N GLN A 8 12.10 -6.58 2.12
CA GLN A 8 12.95 -7.75 1.83
C GLN A 8 12.16 -9.02 1.50
N ALA A 9 10.91 -9.12 1.91
CA ALA A 9 10.05 -10.27 1.67
C ALA A 9 9.37 -10.27 0.29
N ILE A 10 9.53 -9.20 -0.49
CA ILE A 10 8.93 -9.02 -1.81
C ILE A 10 10.01 -8.64 -2.84
N PRO A 11 9.80 -8.91 -4.16
CA PRO A 11 10.79 -8.62 -5.19
C PRO A 11 10.80 -7.14 -5.62
N HIS A 12 10.79 -6.20 -4.67
CA HIS A 12 10.76 -4.77 -4.93
C HIS A 12 11.88 -4.04 -4.20
N ASN A 13 12.31 -2.90 -4.77
CA ASN A 13 13.24 -2.01 -4.10
C ASN A 13 12.53 -1.21 -3.01
N GLN A 14 13.33 -0.67 -2.10
CA GLN A 14 12.89 0.29 -1.10
C GLN A 14 13.67 1.59 -1.32
N THR A 15 13.03 2.57 -1.96
CA THR A 15 13.53 3.95 -2.00
C THR A 15 12.70 4.80 -1.06
N PRO A 16 13.21 5.15 0.14
CA PRO A 16 12.49 6.03 1.05
C PRO A 16 12.26 7.41 0.42
N TYR A 17 11.10 8.01 0.67
CA TYR A 17 10.90 9.42 0.32
C TYR A 17 11.81 10.33 1.16
N SER A 18 12.38 11.37 0.54
CA SER A 18 13.31 12.29 1.22
C SER A 18 12.82 13.73 1.18
N LEU A 19 12.41 14.25 2.34
CA LEU A 19 12.09 15.66 2.53
C LEU A 19 13.26 16.57 2.17
N LYS A 20 14.50 16.19 2.53
CA LYS A 20 15.71 16.98 2.26
C LYS A 20 16.02 17.12 0.77
N GLN A 21 15.60 16.16 -0.03
CA GLN A 21 15.82 16.16 -1.47
C GLN A 21 14.58 16.63 -2.24
N SER A 22 13.47 16.94 -1.56
CA SER A 22 12.26 17.35 -2.24
C SER A 22 12.41 18.76 -2.82
N ARG A 23 11.91 18.93 -4.03
CA ARG A 23 11.75 20.24 -4.69
C ARG A 23 10.34 20.81 -4.53
N LEU A 24 9.48 20.14 -3.77
CA LEU A 24 8.09 20.52 -3.58
C LEU A 24 7.97 21.61 -2.51
N PRO A 25 6.87 22.37 -2.50
CA PRO A 25 6.51 23.19 -1.35
C PRO A 25 6.47 22.35 -0.06
N ASP A 26 6.89 22.92 1.06
CA ASP A 26 6.97 22.23 2.36
C ASP A 26 5.70 21.48 2.75
N ALA A 27 4.53 22.07 2.46
CA ALA A 27 3.24 21.44 2.76
C ALA A 27 3.04 20.14 1.97
N ASP A 28 3.37 20.14 0.69
CA ASP A 28 3.25 18.98 -0.19
C ASP A 28 4.28 17.92 0.16
N ALA A 29 5.54 18.33 0.42
CA ALA A 29 6.61 17.42 0.81
C ALA A 29 6.27 16.70 2.13
N LYS A 30 5.84 17.43 3.17
CA LYS A 30 5.42 16.85 4.45
C LYS A 30 4.22 15.93 4.31
N TYR A 31 3.27 16.31 3.46
CA TYR A 31 2.12 15.47 3.21
C TYR A 31 2.52 14.17 2.48
N LEU A 32 3.40 14.23 1.48
CA LEU A 32 3.88 13.05 0.77
C LEU A 32 4.72 12.12 1.67
N ASP A 33 5.51 12.68 2.58
CA ASP A 33 6.21 11.90 3.60
C ASP A 33 5.23 11.08 4.45
N HIS A 34 4.13 11.70 4.87
CA HIS A 34 3.06 10.98 5.57
C HIS A 34 2.32 9.96 4.68
N TYR A 35 2.03 10.32 3.43
CA TYR A 35 1.40 9.44 2.45
C TYR A 35 2.22 8.14 2.24
N PHE A 36 3.55 8.26 2.13
CA PHE A 36 4.43 7.10 1.98
C PHE A 36 4.65 6.34 3.28
N PHE A 37 4.62 7.01 4.43
CA PHE A 37 4.54 6.34 5.73
C PHE A 37 3.29 5.44 5.83
N VAL A 38 2.12 5.92 5.41
CA VAL A 38 0.89 5.11 5.36
C VAL A 38 1.05 3.91 4.43
N SER A 39 1.66 4.12 3.25
CA SER A 39 1.99 3.05 2.30
C SER A 39 2.86 1.96 2.93
N ASP A 40 3.89 2.33 3.68
CA ASP A 40 4.79 1.39 4.34
C ASP A 40 4.13 0.57 5.45
N ILE A 41 3.27 1.20 6.26
CA ILE A 41 2.49 0.51 7.28
C ILE A 41 1.53 -0.50 6.62
N ALA A 42 0.84 -0.08 5.56
CA ALA A 42 -0.06 -0.94 4.82
C ALA A 42 0.67 -2.10 4.13
N LEU A 43 1.85 -1.86 3.56
CA LEU A 43 2.72 -2.90 2.98
C LEU A 43 3.05 -3.96 4.02
N ARG A 44 3.55 -3.54 5.18
CA ARG A 44 3.94 -4.44 6.26
C ARG A 44 2.76 -5.32 6.68
N ALA A 45 1.60 -4.71 6.91
CA ALA A 45 0.38 -5.41 7.29
C ALA A 45 -0.05 -6.40 6.20
N ARG A 46 -0.03 -5.99 4.93
CA ARG A 46 -0.40 -6.81 3.77
C ARG A 46 0.53 -8.01 3.59
N VAL A 47 1.85 -7.85 3.76
CA VAL A 47 2.82 -8.96 3.70
C VAL A 47 2.57 -9.96 4.83
N MET A 48 2.34 -9.49 6.06
CA MET A 48 2.06 -10.37 7.19
C MET A 48 0.70 -11.08 7.06
N ALA A 49 -0.31 -10.41 6.50
CA ALA A 49 -1.60 -11.02 6.20
C ALA A 49 -1.45 -12.08 5.10
N LEU A 50 -0.77 -11.77 4.01
CA LEU A 50 -0.51 -12.75 2.94
C LEU A 50 0.25 -13.96 3.46
N ASN A 51 1.25 -13.76 4.33
CA ASN A 51 1.96 -14.86 4.98
C ASN A 51 1.01 -15.79 5.74
N ARG A 52 0.02 -15.26 6.47
CA ARG A 52 -1.01 -16.10 7.13
C ARG A 52 -1.72 -17.00 6.14
N PHE A 53 -2.24 -16.43 5.05
CA PHE A 53 -3.01 -17.19 4.04
C PHE A 53 -2.15 -18.21 3.29
N LEU A 54 -0.85 -17.94 3.16
CA LEU A 54 0.12 -18.85 2.54
C LEU A 54 0.81 -19.81 3.53
N GLY A 55 0.45 -19.78 4.82
CA GLY A 55 1.06 -20.64 5.84
C GLY A 55 2.54 -20.34 6.15
N LYS A 56 2.96 -19.08 5.96
CA LYS A 56 4.32 -18.58 6.21
C LYS A 56 4.38 -17.77 7.51
N THR A 57 5.58 -17.58 8.04
CA THR A 57 5.86 -16.73 9.21
C THR A 57 6.88 -15.63 8.87
N PRO A 58 6.86 -14.49 9.59
CA PRO A 58 5.84 -14.07 10.57
C PRO A 58 4.53 -13.67 9.87
N ALA A 59 3.42 -13.80 10.59
CA ALA A 59 2.06 -13.55 10.09
C ALA A 59 1.21 -12.82 11.13
N ILE A 60 0.14 -12.15 10.68
CA ILE A 60 -0.90 -11.55 11.53
C ILE A 60 -2.27 -12.11 11.17
N ASP A 61 -3.20 -12.13 12.12
CA ASP A 61 -4.60 -12.46 11.87
C ASP A 61 -5.33 -11.31 11.13
N ILE A 62 -6.51 -11.64 10.57
CA ILE A 62 -7.28 -10.71 9.75
C ILE A 62 -7.79 -9.50 10.54
N GLN A 63 -8.12 -9.66 11.82
CA GLN A 63 -8.61 -8.57 12.66
C GLN A 63 -7.48 -7.57 12.93
N THR A 64 -6.29 -8.07 13.28
CA THR A 64 -5.09 -7.25 13.44
C THR A 64 -4.73 -6.52 12.13
N TYR A 65 -4.73 -7.23 10.99
CA TYR A 65 -4.50 -6.60 9.68
C TYR A 65 -5.51 -5.47 9.39
N ASN A 66 -6.80 -5.72 9.58
CA ASN A 66 -7.83 -4.72 9.34
C ASN A 66 -7.60 -3.48 10.22
N GLN A 67 -7.34 -3.68 11.51
CA GLN A 67 -7.09 -2.58 12.44
C GLN A 67 -5.85 -1.76 12.06
N GLU A 68 -4.76 -2.40 11.64
CA GLU A 68 -3.55 -1.68 11.22
C GLU A 68 -3.78 -0.83 9.98
N VAL A 69 -4.52 -1.36 8.99
CA VAL A 69 -4.87 -0.60 7.79
C VAL A 69 -5.86 0.53 8.11
N GLU A 70 -6.86 0.31 8.98
CA GLU A 70 -7.75 1.38 9.46
C GLU A 70 -6.97 2.49 10.13
N ASN A 71 -6.06 2.15 11.04
CA ASN A 71 -5.25 3.14 11.77
C ASN A 71 -4.36 3.94 10.81
N ALA A 72 -3.77 3.27 9.81
CA ALA A 72 -2.97 3.94 8.79
C ALA A 72 -3.83 4.90 7.95
N ILE A 73 -5.01 4.48 7.49
CA ILE A 73 -5.93 5.35 6.73
C ILE A 73 -6.43 6.51 7.60
N ALA A 74 -6.82 6.26 8.85
CA ALA A 74 -7.32 7.28 9.77
C ALA A 74 -6.26 8.34 10.08
N SER A 75 -4.96 8.00 9.96
CA SER A 75 -3.87 8.95 10.20
C SER A 75 -3.83 10.10 9.17
N PHE A 76 -4.43 9.93 7.98
CA PHE A 76 -4.61 11.05 7.04
C PHE A 76 -5.45 12.19 7.62
N ALA A 77 -6.36 11.92 8.57
CA ALA A 77 -7.14 12.98 9.22
C ALA A 77 -6.30 13.86 10.18
N LEU A 78 -5.09 13.40 10.54
CA LEU A 78 -4.18 14.12 11.43
C LEU A 78 -3.31 15.15 10.69
N ILE A 79 -3.27 15.09 9.37
CA ILE A 79 -2.54 16.02 8.50
C ILE A 79 -3.53 16.70 7.55
N GLN A 80 -3.34 18.00 7.30
CA GLN A 80 -4.20 18.69 6.34
C GLN A 80 -3.83 18.27 4.91
N THR A 81 -4.69 17.50 4.26
CA THR A 81 -4.51 17.12 2.85
C THR A 81 -4.60 18.34 1.93
N PRO A 82 -3.53 18.67 1.18
CA PRO A 82 -3.61 19.70 0.14
C PRO A 82 -4.70 19.34 -0.88
N ARG A 83 -5.50 20.31 -1.31
CA ARG A 83 -6.69 20.06 -2.16
C ARG A 83 -6.35 19.29 -3.44
N HIS A 84 -5.21 19.59 -4.07
CA HIS A 84 -4.75 18.90 -5.29
C HIS A 84 -4.30 17.46 -5.05
N LEU A 85 -4.04 17.06 -3.80
CA LEU A 85 -3.64 15.71 -3.42
C LEU A 85 -4.80 14.83 -2.95
N GLN A 86 -5.98 15.39 -2.69
CA GLN A 86 -7.14 14.65 -2.19
C GLN A 86 -7.52 13.48 -3.11
N GLN A 87 -7.46 13.66 -4.43
CA GLN A 87 -7.81 12.58 -5.35
C GLN A 87 -6.76 11.46 -5.35
N ILE A 88 -5.49 11.79 -5.11
CA ILE A 88 -4.39 10.82 -4.99
C ILE A 88 -4.56 10.01 -3.70
N GLU A 89 -4.82 10.70 -2.58
CA GLU A 89 -5.15 10.09 -1.28
C GLU A 89 -6.33 9.12 -1.39
N ASN A 90 -7.46 9.59 -1.93
CA ASN A 90 -8.66 8.78 -2.10
C ASN A 90 -8.40 7.55 -2.99
N THR A 91 -7.51 7.67 -3.97
CA THR A 91 -7.13 6.56 -4.85
C THR A 91 -6.32 5.50 -4.09
N LEU A 92 -5.33 5.91 -3.27
CA LEU A 92 -4.59 5.00 -2.39
C LEU A 92 -5.52 4.34 -1.37
N ILE A 93 -6.32 5.12 -0.65
CA ILE A 93 -7.28 4.61 0.33
C ILE A 93 -8.17 3.57 -0.33
N SER A 94 -8.74 3.87 -1.50
CA SER A 94 -9.59 2.92 -2.20
C SER A 94 -8.85 1.64 -2.63
N ALA A 95 -7.56 1.71 -2.96
CA ALA A 95 -6.75 0.53 -3.23
C ALA A 95 -6.61 -0.33 -1.96
N LEU A 96 -6.23 0.28 -0.83
CA LEU A 96 -6.11 -0.40 0.46
C LEU A 96 -7.42 -1.05 0.91
N ARG A 97 -8.57 -0.40 0.66
CA ARG A 97 -9.90 -0.95 0.93
C ARG A 97 -10.23 -2.19 0.10
N ASP A 98 -9.77 -2.24 -1.16
CA ASP A 98 -9.91 -3.45 -1.98
C ASP A 98 -9.02 -4.58 -1.46
N GLN A 99 -7.81 -4.29 -0.99
CA GLN A 99 -6.95 -5.28 -0.34
C GLN A 99 -7.58 -5.81 0.94
N GLN A 100 -8.17 -4.94 1.77
CA GLN A 100 -8.94 -5.36 2.93
C GLN A 100 -10.09 -6.27 2.55
N SER A 101 -10.92 -5.85 1.59
CA SER A 101 -12.05 -6.66 1.12
C SER A 101 -11.60 -8.04 0.66
N PHE A 102 -10.52 -8.10 -0.12
CA PHE A 102 -9.93 -9.34 -0.59
C PHE A 102 -9.53 -10.28 0.55
N PHE A 103 -8.77 -9.80 1.54
CA PHE A 103 -8.33 -10.65 2.63
C PHE A 103 -9.48 -11.09 3.55
N ASN A 104 -10.50 -10.25 3.75
CA ASN A 104 -11.69 -10.65 4.48
C ASN A 104 -12.47 -11.75 3.73
N GLU A 105 -12.66 -11.59 2.41
CA GLU A 105 -13.27 -12.62 1.56
C GLU A 105 -12.49 -13.95 1.63
N TRP A 106 -11.16 -13.89 1.61
CA TRP A 106 -10.33 -15.09 1.74
C TRP A 106 -10.45 -15.72 3.13
N ASN A 107 -10.52 -14.91 4.20
CA ASN A 107 -10.73 -15.39 5.56
C ASN A 107 -12.08 -16.11 5.72
N ASP A 108 -13.14 -15.55 5.16
CA ASP A 108 -14.49 -16.11 5.24
C ASP A 108 -14.61 -17.46 4.51
N MET A 109 -13.69 -17.76 3.58
CA MET A 109 -13.60 -19.04 2.91
C MET A 109 -12.87 -20.13 3.71
N ALA A 110 -12.40 -19.86 4.93
CA ALA A 110 -11.65 -20.81 5.74
C ALA A 110 -12.34 -22.19 5.83
N GLY A 111 -11.57 -23.26 5.62
CA GLY A 111 -12.08 -24.64 5.64
C GLY A 111 -12.79 -25.09 4.35
N THR A 112 -12.92 -24.22 3.33
CA THR A 112 -13.54 -24.57 2.04
C THR A 112 -12.49 -24.85 0.95
N HIS A 113 -12.90 -25.48 -0.15
CA HIS A 113 -12.07 -25.60 -1.35
C HIS A 113 -11.68 -24.24 -1.97
N GLY A 114 -12.51 -23.20 -1.76
CA GLY A 114 -12.24 -21.83 -2.23
C GLY A 114 -10.96 -21.26 -1.61
N TYR A 115 -10.72 -21.56 -0.32
CA TYR A 115 -9.54 -21.11 0.40
C TYR A 115 -8.23 -21.58 -0.26
N SER A 116 -8.12 -22.89 -0.52
CA SER A 116 -6.92 -23.48 -1.13
C SER A 116 -6.75 -23.06 -2.59
N ARG A 117 -7.85 -22.79 -3.30
CA ARG A 117 -7.79 -22.28 -4.67
C ARG A 117 -7.19 -20.87 -4.71
N LEU A 118 -7.58 -19.99 -3.79
CA LEU A 118 -7.06 -18.62 -3.73
C LEU A 118 -5.56 -18.58 -3.43
N GLN A 119 -5.01 -19.54 -2.67
CA GLN A 119 -3.55 -19.64 -2.44
C GLN A 119 -2.73 -19.66 -3.74
N LYS A 120 -3.31 -20.21 -4.81
CA LYS A 120 -2.66 -20.34 -6.12
C LYS A 120 -3.06 -19.26 -7.12
N THR A 121 -4.16 -18.54 -6.87
CA THR A 121 -4.83 -17.72 -7.89
C THR A 121 -5.17 -16.31 -7.45
N TYR A 122 -4.77 -15.90 -6.23
CA TYR A 122 -5.12 -14.61 -5.66
C TYR A 122 -4.72 -13.41 -6.54
N THR A 123 -3.63 -13.49 -7.30
CA THR A 123 -3.20 -12.41 -8.19
C THR A 123 -4.23 -12.07 -9.28
N ARG A 124 -5.13 -13.01 -9.59
CA ARG A 124 -6.23 -12.82 -10.56
C ARG A 124 -7.55 -12.45 -9.89
N HIS A 125 -7.57 -12.29 -8.57
CA HIS A 125 -8.78 -11.94 -7.85
C HIS A 125 -9.27 -10.54 -8.25
N PRO A 126 -10.57 -10.32 -8.50
CA PRO A 126 -11.07 -9.01 -8.97
C PRO A 126 -10.66 -7.84 -8.08
N LYS A 127 -10.66 -8.02 -6.75
CA LYS A 127 -10.22 -6.99 -5.79
C LYS A 127 -8.71 -6.73 -5.84
N VAL A 128 -7.91 -7.76 -6.07
CA VAL A 128 -6.45 -7.61 -6.26
C VAL A 128 -6.15 -6.85 -7.54
N MET A 129 -6.79 -7.23 -8.65
CA MET A 129 -6.66 -6.52 -9.93
C MET A 129 -7.14 -5.07 -9.83
N SER A 130 -8.21 -4.81 -9.08
CA SER A 130 -8.72 -3.46 -8.88
C SER A 130 -7.77 -2.61 -8.02
N SER A 131 -7.18 -3.18 -6.96
CA SER A 131 -6.13 -2.52 -6.17
C SER A 131 -4.93 -2.17 -7.05
N HIS A 132 -4.43 -3.13 -7.85
CA HIS A 132 -3.32 -2.93 -8.79
C HIS A 132 -3.56 -1.72 -9.71
N GLN A 133 -4.72 -1.66 -10.36
CA GLN A 133 -5.09 -0.55 -11.24
C GLN A 133 -5.13 0.80 -10.51
N LYS A 134 -5.59 0.82 -9.25
CA LYS A 134 -5.63 2.04 -8.44
C LYS A 134 -4.24 2.49 -8.01
N LEU A 135 -3.35 1.56 -7.65
CA LEU A 135 -1.96 1.88 -7.32
C LEU A 135 -1.22 2.47 -8.52
N ILE A 136 -1.39 1.89 -9.71
CA ILE A 136 -0.86 2.45 -10.97
C ILE A 136 -1.40 3.87 -11.20
N LYS A 137 -2.71 4.07 -11.03
CA LYS A 137 -3.34 5.38 -11.21
C LYS A 137 -2.80 6.41 -10.22
N ALA A 138 -2.65 6.06 -8.95
CA ALA A 138 -2.09 6.94 -7.93
C ALA A 138 -0.65 7.36 -8.29
N TYR A 139 0.18 6.41 -8.73
CA TYR A 139 1.54 6.69 -9.20
C TYR A 139 1.56 7.63 -10.39
N GLN A 140 0.71 7.38 -11.40
CA GLN A 140 0.60 8.25 -12.59
C GLN A 140 0.18 9.67 -12.20
N MET A 141 -0.78 9.82 -11.28
CA MET A 141 -1.21 11.11 -10.78
C MET A 141 -0.11 11.84 -10.02
N LEU A 142 0.67 11.14 -9.18
CA LEU A 142 1.84 11.73 -8.50
C LEU A 142 2.87 12.25 -9.51
N LYS A 143 3.19 11.46 -10.54
CA LYS A 143 4.14 11.89 -11.58
C LYS A 143 3.65 13.07 -12.40
N GLN A 144 2.35 13.13 -12.69
CA GLN A 144 1.75 14.25 -13.40
C GLN A 144 1.70 15.52 -12.55
N THR A 145 1.44 15.37 -11.24
CA THR A 145 1.37 16.48 -10.29
C THR A 145 2.75 17.05 -10.01
N TYR A 146 3.78 16.20 -9.95
CA TYR A 146 5.13 16.57 -9.55
C TYR A 146 6.21 16.17 -10.59
N PRO A 147 6.12 16.68 -11.83
CA PRO A 147 7.05 16.30 -12.89
C PRO A 147 8.49 16.80 -12.63
N SER A 148 8.64 17.86 -11.83
CA SER A 148 9.94 18.50 -11.54
C SER A 148 10.61 18.02 -10.25
N GLU A 149 9.99 17.06 -9.54
CA GLU A 149 10.59 16.44 -8.36
C GLU A 149 11.90 15.70 -8.72
N THR A 150 12.77 15.49 -7.74
CA THR A 150 14.05 14.81 -7.97
C THR A 150 13.87 13.38 -8.47
N PRO A 151 14.81 12.87 -9.30
CA PRO A 151 14.77 11.47 -9.75
C PRO A 151 14.69 10.48 -8.58
N TYR A 152 15.36 10.79 -7.46
CA TYR A 152 15.31 9.97 -6.24
C TYR A 152 13.88 9.87 -5.68
N ASN A 153 13.21 11.00 -5.43
CA ASN A 153 11.84 10.99 -4.92
C ASN A 153 10.83 10.47 -5.95
N GLN A 154 11.06 10.64 -7.26
CA GLN A 154 10.23 9.98 -8.27
C GLN A 154 10.36 8.45 -8.23
N ASN A 155 11.54 7.91 -7.94
CA ASN A 155 11.71 6.48 -7.69
C ASN A 155 10.98 6.06 -6.41
N ALA A 156 11.03 6.87 -5.35
CA ALA A 156 10.25 6.61 -4.14
C ALA A 156 8.74 6.50 -4.43
N PHE A 157 8.19 7.39 -5.27
CA PHE A 157 6.77 7.34 -5.65
C PHE A 157 6.40 5.98 -6.28
N PHE A 158 7.30 5.44 -7.11
CA PHE A 158 7.12 4.14 -7.73
C PHE A 158 7.28 3.01 -6.71
N ASP A 159 8.41 2.98 -5.98
CA ASP A 159 8.76 1.87 -5.10
C ASP A 159 7.73 1.65 -3.99
N HIS A 160 7.25 2.71 -3.33
CA HIS A 160 6.24 2.59 -2.28
C HIS A 160 4.90 2.02 -2.81
N LEU A 161 4.43 2.49 -3.97
CA LEU A 161 3.15 2.05 -4.54
C LEU A 161 3.25 0.68 -5.21
N CYS A 162 4.39 0.37 -5.81
CA CYS A 162 4.67 -0.93 -6.43
C CYS A 162 4.82 -2.02 -5.35
N ALA A 163 5.43 -1.70 -4.21
CA ALA A 163 5.55 -2.64 -3.09
C ALA A 163 4.20 -3.07 -2.51
N LEU A 164 3.19 -2.18 -2.54
CA LEU A 164 1.81 -2.49 -2.12
C LEU A 164 1.10 -3.48 -3.06
N ASP A 165 1.65 -3.73 -4.25
CA ASP A 165 1.04 -4.55 -5.26
C ASP A 165 1.16 -6.06 -4.96
N PHE A 166 0.23 -6.82 -5.51
CA PHE A 166 0.24 -8.28 -5.49
C PHE A 166 0.77 -8.90 -6.77
N ILE A 167 0.95 -8.09 -7.81
CA ILE A 167 1.24 -8.52 -9.18
C ILE A 167 2.68 -8.18 -9.57
#